data_AF-A0A8T6LVD4-F1
#
_entry.id   AF-A0A8T6LVD4-F1
#
_cell.length_a   1.000
_cell.length_b   1.000
_cell.length_c   1.000
_cell.angle_alpha   90.00
_cell.angle_beta   90.00
_cell.angle_gamma   90.00
#
_symmetry.space_group_name_H-M   'P 1'
#
loop_
_entity.id
_entity.type
_entity.pdbx_description
1 polymer ?
#
loop_
_entity_poly.entity_id
_entity_poly.type
_entity_poly.pdbx_seq_one_letter_code
_entity_poly.pdbx_strand_id
1 'polypeptide(L)'
;MDEMLQALFLFWIPVAMVPLGLWYSMSTSLQTSTSQGRFLAFSGVVLICLSPWTIPSSPSSAAGHLLGAIIGPCMLILLGIYLISFSGNVPVGKLPRSDRKLGVLMTGVGFVWLVGMHWWILTPQLSPNEINPYWFVFWPTFLLLTSCLASFSAVTLLMIGEQRKAESNAMFLVSGLSCSLLLLGLNIDGPLITANEFREHLWLAGADMVGIAVGTMLSILVFALVIYSYERSLPPPKSISPPTESELKQVSSVIASHLGGEEE
;
A
#
# COMPACT_ATOMS: atom_id res chain seq x y z
N MET A 1 32.76 -7.91 15.18
CA MET A 1 31.78 -6.81 15.35
C MET A 1 30.57 -7.44 16.02
N ASP A 2 29.96 -6.77 17.00
CA ASP A 2 28.75 -7.27 17.65
C ASP A 2 27.64 -7.53 16.61
N GLU A 3 26.88 -8.61 16.74
CA GLU A 3 25.84 -9.02 15.78
C GLU A 3 24.78 -7.92 15.62
N MET A 4 24.45 -7.23 16.72
CA MET A 4 23.52 -6.10 16.71
C MET A 4 24.09 -4.92 15.93
N LEU A 5 25.38 -4.64 16.07
CA LEU A 5 26.07 -3.57 15.33
C LEU A 5 26.15 -3.91 13.83
N GLN A 6 26.37 -5.18 13.50
CA GLN A 6 26.35 -5.66 12.12
C GLN A 6 24.96 -5.51 11.49
N ALA A 7 23.90 -5.91 12.20
CA ALA A 7 22.51 -5.70 11.76
C ALA A 7 22.19 -4.21 11.54
N LEU A 8 22.67 -3.32 12.42
CA LEU A 8 22.48 -1.88 12.27
C LEU A 8 23.06 -1.37 10.94
N PHE A 9 24.33 -1.66 10.67
CA PHE A 9 25.02 -1.11 9.50
C PHE A 9 24.60 -1.78 8.19
N LEU A 10 24.40 -3.09 8.18
CA LEU A 10 24.22 -3.88 6.96
C LEU A 10 22.74 -4.14 6.62
N PHE A 11 21.80 -3.84 7.53
CA PHE A 11 20.36 -3.96 7.26
C PHE A 11 19.59 -2.68 7.58
N TRP A 12 19.67 -2.16 8.80
CA TRP A 12 18.82 -1.03 9.21
C TRP A 12 19.16 0.30 8.54
N ILE A 13 20.44 0.60 8.32
CA ILE A 13 20.84 1.76 7.52
C ILE A 13 20.31 1.64 6.08
N PRO A 14 20.52 0.51 5.36
CA PRO A 14 19.86 0.27 4.08
C PRO A 14 18.35 0.44 4.09
N VAL A 15 17.65 -0.03 5.13
CA VAL A 15 16.20 0.18 5.31
C VAL A 15 15.87 1.67 5.39
N ALA A 16 16.61 2.45 6.16
CA ALA A 16 16.39 3.91 6.28
C ALA A 16 16.75 4.67 4.98
N MET A 17 17.70 4.19 4.19
CA MET A 17 18.08 4.79 2.90
C MET A 17 16.93 4.79 1.89
N VAL A 18 16.00 3.82 1.95
CA VAL A 18 14.87 3.74 1.02
C VAL A 18 13.90 4.93 1.16
N PRO A 19 13.24 5.18 2.31
CA PRO A 19 12.33 6.31 2.45
C PRO A 19 13.07 7.65 2.35
N LEU A 20 14.30 7.75 2.86
CA LEU A 20 15.10 8.98 2.74
C LEU A 20 15.47 9.28 1.29
N GLY A 21 15.86 8.28 0.51
CA GLY A 21 16.16 8.42 -0.91
C GLY A 21 14.94 8.81 -1.72
N LEU A 22 13.78 8.20 -1.44
CA LEU A 22 12.51 8.59 -2.06
C LEU A 22 12.12 10.02 -1.70
N TRP A 23 12.16 10.38 -0.42
CA TRP A 23 11.90 11.74 0.05
C TRP A 23 12.82 12.77 -0.61
N TYR A 24 14.13 12.48 -0.65
CA TYR A 24 15.11 13.34 -1.30
C TYR A 24 14.82 13.49 -2.79
N SER A 25 14.42 12.40 -3.46
CA SER A 25 14.09 12.44 -4.89
C SER A 25 12.86 13.28 -5.22
N MET A 26 11.92 13.39 -4.28
CA MET A 26 10.65 14.11 -4.45
C MET A 26 10.71 15.57 -3.97
N SER A 27 11.63 15.89 -3.06
CA SER A 27 11.70 17.22 -2.43
C SER A 27 12.43 18.27 -3.27
N THR A 28 13.20 17.86 -4.28
CA THR A 28 14.06 18.77 -5.06
C THR A 28 13.69 18.77 -6.54
N SER A 29 13.68 19.95 -7.17
CA SER A 29 13.42 20.13 -8.62
C SER A 29 14.66 19.94 -9.50
N LEU A 30 15.88 19.96 -8.91
CA LEU A 30 17.11 19.63 -9.63
C LEU A 30 17.14 18.14 -10.01
N GLN A 31 17.26 17.89 -11.31
CA GLN A 31 17.33 16.54 -11.90
C GLN A 31 18.48 15.69 -11.31
N THR A 32 19.60 16.31 -10.92
CA THR A 32 20.74 15.63 -10.28
C THR A 32 20.40 15.12 -8.88
N SER A 33 19.74 15.94 -8.06
CA SER A 33 19.27 15.57 -6.72
C SER A 33 18.22 14.46 -6.80
N THR A 34 17.29 14.56 -7.76
CA THR A 34 16.30 13.50 -8.04
C THR A 34 16.98 12.16 -8.37
N SER A 35 18.00 12.17 -9.22
CA SER A 35 18.74 10.96 -9.60
C SER A 35 19.52 10.36 -8.42
N GLN A 36 20.13 11.19 -7.59
CA GLN A 36 20.86 10.75 -6.39
C GLN A 36 19.92 10.13 -5.36
N GLY A 37 18.74 10.71 -5.13
CA GLY A 37 17.73 10.12 -4.24
C GLY A 37 17.22 8.77 -4.72
N ARG A 38 16.97 8.64 -6.03
CA ARG A 38 16.60 7.35 -6.65
C ARG A 38 17.71 6.30 -6.51
N PHE A 39 18.96 6.70 -6.76
CA PHE A 39 20.11 5.82 -6.56
C PHE A 39 20.25 5.37 -5.12
N LEU A 40 20.10 6.30 -4.16
CA LEU A 40 20.12 5.99 -2.73
C LEU A 40 19.04 4.97 -2.37
N ALA A 41 17.80 5.19 -2.80
CA ALA A 41 16.70 4.27 -2.55
C ALA A 41 16.93 2.90 -3.19
N PHE A 42 17.39 2.87 -4.44
CA PHE A 42 17.71 1.63 -5.16
C PHE A 42 18.83 0.84 -4.46
N SER A 43 19.91 1.51 -4.07
CA SER A 43 21.02 0.88 -3.34
C SER A 43 20.57 0.32 -2.00
N GLY A 44 19.68 1.02 -1.29
CA GLY A 44 19.06 0.52 -0.06
C GLY A 44 18.30 -0.78 -0.27
N VAL A 45 17.43 -0.83 -1.30
CA VAL A 45 16.69 -2.06 -1.65
C VAL A 45 17.63 -3.22 -1.98
N VAL A 46 18.66 -2.96 -2.80
CA VAL A 46 19.65 -4.00 -3.16
C VAL A 46 20.35 -4.55 -1.92
N LEU A 47 20.80 -3.69 -1.02
CA LEU A 47 21.48 -4.10 0.21
C LEU A 47 20.55 -4.89 1.16
N ILE A 48 19.26 -4.53 1.24
CA ILE A 48 18.27 -5.29 2.01
C ILE A 48 18.10 -6.69 1.43
N CYS A 49 17.98 -6.82 0.11
CA CYS A 49 17.86 -8.13 -0.55
C CYS A 49 19.13 -8.98 -0.42
N LEU A 50 20.29 -8.34 -0.22
CA LEU A 50 21.57 -9.02 0.00
C LEU A 50 21.82 -9.40 1.47
N SER A 51 20.95 -8.97 2.39
CA SER A 51 21.10 -9.28 3.83
C SER A 51 21.21 -10.77 4.19
N PRO A 52 20.58 -11.72 3.46
CA PRO A 52 20.78 -13.15 3.65
C PRO A 52 22.24 -13.58 3.57
N TRP A 53 23.03 -12.93 2.71
CA TRP A 53 24.45 -13.24 2.54
C TRP A 53 25.37 -12.44 3.45
N THR A 54 24.95 -11.24 3.90
CA THR A 54 25.83 -10.36 4.68
C THR A 54 25.65 -10.53 6.19
N ILE A 55 24.48 -10.99 6.66
CA ILE A 55 24.18 -11.21 8.08
C ILE A 55 23.28 -12.45 8.28
N PRO A 56 23.73 -13.66 7.91
CA PRO A 56 22.88 -14.85 7.89
C PRO A 56 22.28 -15.23 9.24
N SER A 57 22.94 -14.92 10.37
CA SER A 57 22.46 -15.23 11.72
C SER A 57 21.42 -14.25 12.26
N SER A 58 21.17 -13.11 11.61
CA SER A 58 20.24 -12.10 12.12
C SER A 58 18.79 -12.39 11.74
N PRO A 59 17.81 -12.21 12.64
CA PRO A 59 16.38 -12.27 12.28
C PRO A 59 16.01 -11.30 11.14
N SER A 60 16.71 -10.16 11.06
CA SER A 60 16.53 -9.15 9.99
C SER A 60 16.86 -9.71 8.60
N SER A 61 17.73 -10.71 8.56
CA SER A 61 18.14 -11.42 7.34
C SER A 61 16.96 -12.18 6.72
N ALA A 62 16.12 -12.79 7.54
CA ALA A 62 14.92 -13.48 7.08
C ALA A 62 13.91 -12.52 6.44
N ALA A 63 13.82 -11.27 6.93
CA ALA A 63 12.98 -10.25 6.30
C ALA A 63 13.51 -9.86 4.91
N GLY A 64 14.83 -9.66 4.77
CA GLY A 64 15.48 -9.40 3.48
C GLY A 64 15.35 -10.57 2.50
N HIS A 65 15.47 -11.80 2.99
CA HIS A 65 15.24 -13.02 2.21
C HIS A 65 13.80 -13.08 1.67
N LEU A 66 12.80 -12.80 2.53
CA LEU A 66 11.40 -12.79 2.11
C LEU A 66 11.16 -11.72 1.04
N LEU A 67 11.68 -10.49 1.25
CA LEU A 67 11.54 -9.40 0.29
C LEU A 67 12.14 -9.78 -1.07
N GLY A 68 13.33 -10.36 -1.07
CA GLY A 68 13.98 -10.88 -2.28
C GLY A 68 13.17 -11.99 -2.96
N ALA A 69 12.51 -12.86 -2.20
CA ALA A 69 11.65 -13.90 -2.76
C ALA A 69 10.41 -13.31 -3.46
N ILE A 70 9.72 -12.35 -2.82
CA ILE A 70 8.45 -11.80 -3.34
C ILE A 70 8.63 -10.69 -4.38
N ILE A 71 9.82 -10.08 -4.50
CA ILE A 71 10.02 -8.95 -5.44
C ILE A 71 9.76 -9.36 -6.90
N GLY A 72 10.15 -10.57 -7.29
CA GLY A 72 9.94 -11.11 -8.63
C GLY A 72 8.48 -11.11 -9.05
N PRO A 73 7.60 -11.86 -8.36
CA PRO A 73 6.17 -11.86 -8.70
C PRO A 73 5.49 -10.51 -8.49
N CYS A 74 5.88 -9.73 -7.47
CA CYS A 74 5.33 -8.38 -7.27
C CYS A 74 5.65 -7.45 -8.45
N MET A 75 6.88 -7.48 -8.97
CA MET A 75 7.28 -6.70 -10.15
C MET A 75 6.54 -7.15 -11.40
N LEU A 76 6.34 -8.46 -11.60
CA LEU A 76 5.52 -8.97 -12.71
C LEU A 76 4.08 -8.45 -12.64
N ILE A 77 3.47 -8.45 -11.44
CA ILE A 77 2.12 -7.92 -11.23
C ILE A 77 2.08 -6.41 -11.47
N LEU A 78 3.03 -5.65 -10.92
CA LEU A 78 3.09 -4.19 -11.08
C LEU A 78 3.28 -3.77 -12.54
N LEU A 79 4.23 -4.40 -13.25
CA LEU A 79 4.45 -4.16 -14.67
C LEU A 79 3.24 -4.61 -15.49
N GLY A 80 2.61 -5.73 -15.14
CA GLY A 80 1.41 -6.21 -15.79
C GLY A 80 0.23 -5.23 -15.66
N ILE A 81 -0.02 -4.72 -14.46
CA ILE A 81 -1.04 -3.69 -14.19
C ILE A 81 -0.71 -2.40 -14.94
N TYR A 82 0.56 -1.98 -14.96
CA TYR A 82 1.01 -0.81 -15.73
C TYR A 82 0.67 -0.97 -17.22
N LEU A 83 1.05 -2.09 -17.84
CA LEU A 83 0.75 -2.36 -19.24
C LEU A 83 -0.76 -2.38 -19.50
N ILE A 84 -1.54 -3.04 -18.64
CA ILE A 84 -3.02 -3.08 -18.76
C ILE A 84 -3.62 -1.67 -18.71
N SER A 85 -3.15 -0.84 -17.78
CA SER A 85 -3.69 0.50 -17.53
C SER A 85 -3.37 1.45 -18.68
N PHE A 86 -2.13 1.46 -19.16
CA PHE A 86 -1.66 2.43 -20.17
C PHE A 86 -1.86 1.98 -21.63
N SER A 87 -2.16 0.70 -21.89
CA SER A 87 -2.58 0.22 -23.22
C SER A 87 -4.10 0.35 -23.48
N GLY A 88 -4.85 0.79 -22.47
CA GLY A 88 -6.30 0.99 -22.50
C GLY A 88 -6.76 2.27 -23.22
N ASN A 89 -7.95 2.74 -22.87
CA ASN A 89 -8.49 4.00 -23.39
C ASN A 89 -7.95 5.19 -22.58
N VAL A 90 -6.64 5.43 -22.68
CA VAL A 90 -5.96 6.55 -22.02
C VAL A 90 -5.82 7.71 -23.03
N PRO A 91 -6.14 8.96 -22.63
CA PRO A 91 -6.14 10.11 -23.54
C PRO A 91 -4.74 10.56 -23.99
N VAL A 92 -3.68 10.28 -23.21
CA VAL A 92 -2.30 10.70 -23.50
C VAL A 92 -1.32 9.57 -23.14
N GLY A 93 -0.26 9.38 -23.95
CA GLY A 93 0.81 8.41 -23.63
C GLY A 93 0.39 6.94 -23.75
N LYS A 94 -0.55 6.65 -24.65
CA LYS A 94 -1.11 5.30 -24.83
C LYS A 94 -0.07 4.32 -25.40
N LEU A 95 0.10 3.20 -24.70
CA LEU A 95 0.91 2.07 -25.18
C LEU A 95 0.19 1.28 -26.28
N PRO A 96 0.92 0.52 -27.12
CA PRO A 96 0.33 -0.38 -28.10
C PRO A 96 -0.74 -1.30 -27.48
N ARG A 97 -1.85 -1.50 -28.20
CA ARG A 97 -2.95 -2.38 -27.72
C ARG A 97 -2.52 -3.84 -27.54
N SER A 98 -1.48 -4.29 -28.25
CA SER A 98 -0.85 -5.61 -28.09
C SER A 98 -0.36 -5.83 -26.66
N ASP A 99 0.17 -4.79 -26.03
CA ASP A 99 0.85 -4.86 -24.74
C ASP A 99 -0.13 -5.11 -23.61
N ARG A 100 -1.43 -4.87 -23.84
CA ARG A 100 -2.49 -5.26 -22.91
C ARG A 100 -2.50 -6.76 -22.65
N LYS A 101 -2.31 -7.58 -23.69
CA LYS A 101 -2.29 -9.05 -23.57
C LYS A 101 -1.07 -9.50 -22.78
N LEU A 102 0.08 -8.89 -23.06
CA LEU A 102 1.31 -9.11 -22.30
C LEU A 102 1.11 -8.73 -20.82
N GLY A 103 0.47 -7.59 -20.56
CA GLY A 103 0.16 -7.15 -19.20
C GLY A 103 -0.72 -8.15 -18.43
N VAL A 104 -1.79 -8.66 -19.06
CA VAL A 104 -2.64 -9.71 -18.47
C VAL A 104 -1.83 -10.98 -18.18
N LEU A 105 -0.97 -11.40 -19.12
CA LEU A 105 -0.10 -12.55 -18.93
C LEU A 105 0.87 -12.35 -17.76
N MET A 106 1.55 -11.21 -17.69
CA MET A 106 2.50 -10.90 -16.61
C MET A 106 1.83 -10.88 -15.24
N THR A 107 0.67 -10.23 -15.13
CA THR A 107 -0.13 -10.23 -13.89
C THR A 107 -0.55 -11.65 -13.51
N GLY A 108 -1.03 -12.44 -14.47
CA GLY A 108 -1.44 -13.83 -14.22
C GLY A 108 -0.28 -14.70 -13.76
N VAL A 109 0.87 -14.63 -14.43
CA VAL A 109 2.08 -15.39 -14.06
C VAL A 109 2.60 -14.98 -12.69
N GLY A 110 2.66 -13.67 -12.39
CA GLY A 110 3.07 -13.19 -11.07
C GLY A 110 2.13 -13.66 -9.95
N PHE A 111 0.82 -13.66 -10.20
CA PHE A 111 -0.16 -14.20 -9.25
C PHE A 111 -0.02 -15.70 -9.04
N VAL A 112 0.10 -16.49 -10.12
CA VAL A 112 0.33 -17.95 -10.03
C VAL A 112 1.63 -18.26 -9.29
N TRP A 113 2.67 -17.45 -9.49
CA TRP A 113 3.91 -17.58 -8.74
C TRP A 113 3.70 -17.34 -7.24
N LEU A 114 3.01 -16.26 -6.83
CA LEU A 114 2.69 -16.04 -5.41
C LEU A 114 1.90 -17.19 -4.79
N VAL A 115 0.87 -17.67 -5.49
CA VAL A 115 0.09 -18.84 -5.05
C VAL A 115 1.00 -20.08 -4.94
N GLY A 116 1.86 -20.29 -5.94
CA GLY A 116 2.82 -21.38 -5.96
C GLY A 116 3.82 -21.37 -4.81
N MET A 117 4.17 -20.19 -4.26
CA MET A 117 5.00 -20.11 -3.06
C MET A 117 4.35 -20.73 -1.83
N HIS A 118 3.02 -20.89 -1.79
CA HIS A 118 2.36 -21.55 -0.66
C HIS A 118 2.14 -23.05 -0.89
N TRP A 119 1.72 -23.47 -2.09
CA TRP A 119 1.34 -24.87 -2.37
C TRP A 119 2.36 -25.67 -3.20
N TRP A 120 3.48 -25.10 -3.61
CA TRP A 120 4.55 -25.82 -4.31
C TRP A 120 5.89 -25.70 -3.57
N ILE A 121 6.92 -26.35 -4.10
CA ILE A 121 8.32 -26.29 -3.61
C ILE A 121 8.96 -24.89 -3.69
N LEU A 122 8.22 -23.87 -4.15
CA LEU A 122 8.66 -22.49 -4.28
C LEU A 122 8.57 -21.70 -2.97
N THR A 123 8.11 -22.32 -1.88
CA THR A 123 8.03 -21.68 -0.56
C THR A 123 9.38 -21.09 -0.17
N PRO A 124 9.43 -19.81 0.26
CA PRO A 124 10.67 -19.18 0.68
C PRO A 124 11.32 -19.95 1.82
N GLN A 125 12.50 -20.52 1.56
CA GLN A 125 13.27 -21.34 2.49
C GLN A 125 14.63 -20.69 2.76
N LEU A 126 15.00 -20.52 4.03
CA LEU A 126 16.32 -20.00 4.43
C LEU A 126 17.41 -21.08 4.26
N SER A 127 17.05 -22.32 4.59
CA SER A 127 17.84 -23.53 4.41
C SER A 127 16.92 -24.64 3.86
N PRO A 128 17.44 -25.75 3.33
CA PRO A 128 16.59 -26.86 2.87
C PRO A 128 15.62 -27.32 3.96
N ASN A 129 14.30 -27.28 3.66
CA ASN A 129 13.19 -27.57 4.58
C ASN A 129 13.03 -26.61 5.78
N GLU A 130 13.75 -25.49 5.79
CA GLU A 130 13.61 -24.44 6.80
C GLU A 130 12.90 -23.23 6.18
N ILE A 131 11.61 -23.12 6.45
CA ILE A 131 10.77 -22.06 5.88
C ILE A 131 11.10 -20.73 6.53
N ASN A 132 11.07 -19.67 5.73
CA ASN A 132 11.20 -18.32 6.24
C ASN A 132 10.04 -18.00 7.20
N PRO A 133 10.32 -17.66 8.48
CA PRO A 133 9.29 -17.43 9.48
C PRO A 133 8.33 -16.29 9.10
N TYR A 134 8.81 -15.29 8.36
CA TYR A 134 7.97 -14.17 7.92
C TYR A 134 6.96 -14.56 6.84
N TRP A 135 7.17 -15.67 6.12
CA TRP A 135 6.19 -16.15 5.14
C TRP A 135 4.89 -16.58 5.81
N PHE A 136 4.99 -17.23 6.98
CA PHE A 136 3.83 -17.61 7.80
C PHE A 136 3.00 -16.42 8.25
N VAL A 137 3.63 -15.25 8.46
CA VAL A 137 2.91 -14.02 8.81
C VAL A 137 2.38 -13.32 7.56
N PHE A 138 3.23 -13.17 6.54
CA PHE A 138 2.94 -12.43 5.33
C PHE A 138 1.75 -13.00 4.57
N TRP A 139 1.75 -14.30 4.28
CA TRP A 139 0.77 -14.87 3.35
C TRP A 139 -0.67 -14.86 3.88
N PRO A 140 -0.97 -15.32 5.12
CA PRO A 140 -2.31 -15.22 5.69
C PRO A 140 -2.77 -13.77 5.84
N THR A 141 -1.89 -12.88 6.32
CA THR A 141 -2.20 -11.45 6.48
C THR A 141 -2.51 -10.80 5.14
N PHE A 142 -1.70 -11.08 4.11
CA PHE A 142 -1.91 -10.56 2.76
C PHE A 142 -3.26 -10.98 2.19
N LEU A 143 -3.62 -12.27 2.29
CA LEU A 143 -4.89 -12.77 1.79
C LEU A 143 -6.08 -12.21 2.57
N LEU A 144 -6.01 -12.18 3.91
CA LEU A 144 -7.07 -11.66 4.78
C LEU A 144 -7.29 -10.16 4.53
N LEU A 145 -6.21 -9.38 4.54
CA LEU A 145 -6.27 -7.94 4.30
C LEU A 145 -6.77 -7.63 2.88
N THR A 146 -6.28 -8.35 1.86
CA THR A 146 -6.76 -8.18 0.48
C THR A 146 -8.26 -8.48 0.38
N SER A 147 -8.73 -9.56 1.03
CA SER A 147 -10.14 -9.92 1.06
C SER A 147 -11.00 -8.80 1.67
N CYS A 148 -10.61 -8.32 2.86
CA CYS A 148 -11.33 -7.28 3.58
C CYS A 148 -11.31 -5.93 2.83
N LEU A 149 -10.14 -5.47 2.39
CA LEU A 149 -10.00 -4.19 1.69
C LEU A 149 -10.69 -4.18 0.34
N ALA A 150 -10.64 -5.29 -0.42
CA ALA A 150 -11.34 -5.40 -1.69
C ALA A 150 -12.87 -5.42 -1.49
N SER A 151 -13.37 -6.15 -0.49
CA SER A 151 -14.80 -6.13 -0.12
C SER A 151 -15.25 -4.73 0.32
N PHE A 152 -14.49 -4.07 1.20
CA PHE A 152 -14.78 -2.71 1.64
C PHE A 152 -14.82 -1.74 0.44
N SER A 153 -13.79 -1.78 -0.41
CA SER A 153 -13.72 -0.95 -1.63
C SER A 153 -14.89 -1.22 -2.58
N ALA A 154 -15.29 -2.49 -2.75
CA ALA A 154 -16.43 -2.85 -3.59
C ALA A 154 -17.74 -2.23 -3.09
N VAL A 155 -17.99 -2.27 -1.78
CA VAL A 155 -19.17 -1.65 -1.15
C VAL A 155 -19.11 -0.13 -1.26
N THR A 156 -17.95 0.49 -0.96
CA THR A 156 -17.77 1.94 -1.08
C THR A 156 -18.03 2.43 -2.51
N LEU A 157 -17.58 1.69 -3.53
CA LEU A 157 -17.86 2.01 -4.94
C LEU A 157 -19.36 1.97 -5.28
N LEU A 158 -20.15 1.10 -4.63
CA LEU A 158 -21.60 1.05 -4.84
C LEU A 158 -22.35 2.13 -4.06
N MET A 159 -21.86 2.51 -2.88
CA MET A 159 -22.54 3.49 -2.02
C MET A 159 -22.24 4.94 -2.42
N ILE A 160 -20.99 5.23 -2.79
CA ILE A 160 -20.52 6.59 -3.08
C ILE A 160 -20.30 6.80 -4.59
N GLY A 161 -19.93 5.75 -5.30
CA GLY A 161 -19.59 5.85 -6.72
C GLY A 161 -20.82 5.87 -7.63
N GLU A 162 -20.90 6.87 -8.50
CA GLU A 162 -21.90 6.89 -9.56
C GLU A 162 -21.45 6.00 -10.73
N GLN A 163 -22.32 5.09 -11.17
CA GLN A 163 -22.09 4.15 -12.28
C GLN A 163 -20.83 3.24 -12.14
N ARG A 164 -20.38 2.96 -10.92
CA ARG A 164 -19.16 2.13 -10.65
C ARG A 164 -19.40 0.63 -10.44
N LYS A 165 -20.48 0.09 -11.03
CA LYS A 165 -20.86 -1.32 -10.82
C LYS A 165 -19.83 -2.30 -11.36
N ALA A 166 -19.21 -2.00 -12.51
CA ALA A 166 -18.21 -2.88 -13.11
C ALA A 166 -16.94 -2.97 -12.25
N GLU A 167 -16.48 -1.83 -11.74
CA GLU A 167 -15.32 -1.73 -10.85
C GLU A 167 -15.61 -2.39 -9.50
N SER A 168 -16.80 -2.19 -8.93
CA SER A 168 -17.23 -2.89 -7.72
C SER A 168 -17.23 -4.41 -7.90
N ASN A 169 -17.80 -4.91 -9.00
CA ASN A 169 -17.80 -6.35 -9.32
C ASN A 169 -16.37 -6.91 -9.43
N ALA A 170 -15.45 -6.15 -10.03
CA ALA A 170 -14.05 -6.55 -10.10
C ALA A 170 -13.41 -6.63 -8.70
N MET A 171 -13.72 -5.69 -7.80
CA MET A 171 -13.24 -5.72 -6.42
C MET A 171 -13.85 -6.88 -5.62
N PHE A 172 -15.13 -7.19 -5.81
CA PHE A 172 -15.73 -8.40 -5.23
C PHE A 172 -15.08 -9.67 -5.74
N LEU A 173 -14.71 -9.73 -7.02
CA LEU A 173 -13.99 -10.88 -7.57
C LEU A 173 -12.62 -11.05 -6.92
N VAL A 174 -11.85 -9.97 -6.75
CA VAL A 174 -10.56 -10.01 -6.05
C VAL A 174 -10.74 -10.48 -4.60
N SER A 175 -11.76 -9.95 -3.91
CA SER A 175 -12.09 -10.37 -2.55
C SER A 175 -12.42 -11.86 -2.50
N GLY A 176 -13.32 -12.33 -3.35
CA GLY A 176 -13.74 -13.74 -3.44
C GLY A 176 -12.60 -14.68 -3.79
N LEU A 177 -11.69 -14.29 -4.69
CA LEU A 177 -10.49 -15.07 -5.00
C LEU A 177 -9.56 -15.18 -3.79
N SER A 178 -9.26 -14.08 -3.11
CA SER A 178 -8.39 -14.13 -1.92
C SER A 178 -9.03 -14.92 -0.77
N CYS A 179 -10.36 -14.79 -0.58
CA CYS A 179 -11.12 -15.58 0.38
C CYS A 179 -11.09 -17.07 0.03
N SER A 180 -11.21 -17.41 -1.25
CA SER A 180 -11.08 -18.81 -1.70
C SER A 180 -9.69 -19.37 -1.40
N LEU A 181 -8.63 -18.58 -1.62
CA LEU A 181 -7.27 -19.00 -1.25
C LEU A 181 -7.10 -19.19 0.27
N LEU A 182 -7.72 -18.35 1.11
CA LEU A 182 -7.75 -18.56 2.56
C LEU A 182 -8.41 -19.89 2.91
N LEU A 183 -9.58 -20.18 2.32
CA LEU A 183 -10.30 -21.44 2.54
C LEU A 183 -9.47 -22.64 2.08
N LEU A 184 -8.74 -22.53 0.97
CA LEU A 184 -7.82 -23.58 0.54
C LEU A 184 -6.69 -23.76 1.55
N GLY A 185 -6.08 -22.69 2.07
CA GLY A 185 -4.98 -22.78 3.04
C GLY A 185 -5.44 -23.37 4.38
N LEU A 186 -6.70 -23.13 4.75
CA LEU A 186 -7.33 -23.72 5.91
C LEU A 186 -7.58 -25.23 5.79
N ASN A 187 -7.62 -25.79 4.58
CA ASN A 187 -8.11 -27.16 4.35
C ASN A 187 -7.13 -28.06 3.58
N ILE A 188 -6.15 -27.50 2.88
CA ILE A 188 -5.25 -28.24 1.99
C ILE A 188 -3.81 -27.97 2.42
N ASP A 189 -3.11 -29.04 2.77
CA ASP A 189 -1.68 -28.99 3.07
C ASP A 189 -0.87 -28.65 1.82
N GLY A 190 0.12 -27.77 1.99
CA GLY A 190 1.21 -27.61 1.05
C GLY A 190 2.32 -28.65 1.30
N PRO A 191 3.33 -28.72 0.42
CA PRO A 191 4.46 -29.65 0.57
C PRO A 191 5.36 -29.31 1.77
N LEU A 192 5.34 -28.05 2.21
CA LEU A 192 6.20 -27.53 3.27
C LEU A 192 5.40 -26.92 4.43
N ILE A 193 4.16 -26.47 4.18
CA ILE A 193 3.30 -25.81 5.18
C ILE A 193 2.03 -26.63 5.34
N THR A 194 1.73 -27.01 6.58
CA THR A 194 0.48 -27.71 6.90
C THR A 194 -0.68 -26.74 7.09
N ALA A 195 -1.90 -27.22 6.89
CA ALA A 195 -3.12 -26.47 7.13
C ALA A 195 -3.27 -26.07 8.62
N ASN A 196 -2.70 -26.85 9.55
CA ASN A 196 -2.70 -26.52 10.97
C ASN A 196 -1.82 -25.29 11.28
N GLU A 197 -0.60 -25.25 10.74
CA GLU A 197 0.28 -24.09 10.87
C GLU A 197 -0.36 -22.85 10.22
N PHE A 198 -0.98 -23.02 9.04
CA PHE A 198 -1.69 -21.92 8.39
C PHE A 198 -2.86 -21.39 9.24
N ARG A 199 -3.65 -22.25 9.89
CA ARG A 199 -4.74 -21.86 10.80
C ARG A 199 -4.25 -21.04 11.98
N GLU A 200 -3.16 -21.48 12.61
CA GLU A 200 -2.57 -20.78 13.76
C GLU A 200 -2.13 -19.37 13.37
N HIS A 201 -1.39 -19.24 12.27
CA HIS A 201 -0.93 -17.94 11.80
C HIS A 201 -2.05 -17.06 11.24
N LEU A 202 -3.10 -17.64 10.65
CA LEU A 202 -4.28 -16.88 10.24
C LEU A 202 -5.01 -16.28 11.44
N TRP A 203 -5.10 -17.00 12.56
CA TRP A 203 -5.69 -16.49 13.79
C TRP A 203 -4.90 -15.30 14.35
N LEU A 204 -3.57 -15.42 14.37
CA LEU A 204 -2.67 -14.32 14.77
C LEU A 204 -2.83 -13.11 13.84
N ALA A 205 -2.87 -13.32 12.53
CA ALA A 205 -3.10 -12.25 11.56
C ALA A 205 -4.46 -11.55 11.77
N GLY A 206 -5.50 -12.32 12.09
CA GLY A 206 -6.82 -11.78 12.46
C GLY A 206 -6.76 -10.91 13.72
N ALA A 207 -6.06 -11.36 14.75
CA ALA A 207 -5.86 -10.60 15.98
C ALA A 207 -5.11 -9.29 15.73
N ASP A 208 -4.04 -9.32 14.93
CA ASP A 208 -3.28 -8.13 14.54
C ASP A 208 -4.15 -7.12 13.77
N MET A 209 -4.96 -7.59 12.81
CA MET A 209 -5.87 -6.74 12.06
C MET A 209 -6.94 -6.07 12.94
N VAL A 210 -7.53 -6.83 13.88
CA VAL A 210 -8.48 -6.27 14.86
C VAL A 210 -7.78 -5.25 15.76
N GLY A 211 -6.56 -5.56 16.22
CA GLY A 211 -5.75 -4.65 17.03
C GLY A 211 -5.46 -3.33 16.30
N ILE A 212 -5.07 -3.38 15.03
CA ILE A 212 -4.84 -2.20 14.19
C ILE A 212 -6.15 -1.40 14.00
N ALA A 213 -7.27 -2.07 13.72
CA ALA A 213 -8.55 -1.39 13.54
C ALA A 213 -9.00 -0.66 14.82
N VAL A 214 -8.94 -1.34 15.98
CA VAL A 214 -9.29 -0.76 17.28
C VAL A 214 -8.34 0.39 17.64
N GLY A 215 -7.02 0.19 17.47
CA GLY A 215 -6.03 1.22 17.73
C GLY A 215 -6.21 2.46 16.85
N THR A 216 -6.57 2.27 15.58
CA THR A 216 -6.88 3.38 14.66
C THR A 216 -8.11 4.15 15.11
N MET A 217 -9.19 3.46 15.49
CA MET A 217 -10.42 4.09 15.96
C MET A 217 -10.21 4.86 17.27
N LEU A 218 -9.47 4.28 18.22
CA LEU A 218 -9.10 4.95 19.46
C LEU A 218 -8.23 6.18 19.19
N SER A 219 -7.29 6.10 18.24
CA SER A 219 -6.45 7.24 17.86
C SER A 219 -7.28 8.39 17.28
N ILE A 220 -8.24 8.08 16.40
CA ILE A 220 -9.18 9.08 15.85
C ILE A 220 -10.01 9.70 16.98
N LEU A 221 -10.52 8.89 17.92
CA LEU A 221 -11.30 9.37 19.05
C LEU A 221 -10.50 10.31 19.94
N VAL A 222 -9.27 9.95 20.29
CA VAL A 222 -8.37 10.80 21.09
C VAL A 222 -8.11 12.11 20.38
N PHE A 223 -7.83 12.08 19.08
CA PHE A 223 -7.61 13.29 18.29
C PHE A 223 -8.85 14.20 18.26
N ALA A 224 -10.04 13.61 18.06
CA ALA A 224 -11.31 14.35 18.11
C ALA A 224 -11.58 14.97 19.49
N LEU A 225 -11.28 14.25 20.58
CA LEU A 225 -11.42 14.75 21.94
C LEU A 225 -10.46 15.93 22.22
N VAL A 226 -9.22 15.85 21.71
CA VAL A 226 -8.25 16.94 21.84
C VAL A 226 -8.74 18.19 21.09
N ILE A 227 -9.20 18.04 19.85
CA ILE A 227 -9.78 19.15 19.07
C ILE A 227 -10.98 19.74 19.82
N TYR A 228 -11.91 18.90 20.24
CA TYR A 228 -13.11 19.34 20.97
C TYR A 228 -12.76 20.10 22.25
N SER A 229 -11.82 19.59 23.05
CA SER A 229 -11.37 20.25 24.28
C SER A 229 -10.68 21.58 23.99
N TYR A 230 -9.91 21.66 22.91
CA TYR A 230 -9.23 22.87 22.49
C TYR A 230 -10.23 23.93 22.00
N GLU A 231 -11.13 23.57 21.09
CA GLU A 231 -12.17 24.47 20.56
C GLU A 231 -13.08 25.00 21.66
N ARG A 232 -13.47 24.15 22.62
CA ARG A 232 -14.28 24.57 23.77
C ARG A 232 -13.58 25.61 24.64
N SER A 233 -12.26 25.65 24.62
CA SER A 233 -11.44 26.57 25.42
C SER A 233 -11.13 27.88 24.69
N LEU A 234 -11.47 28.00 23.41
CA LEU A 234 -11.28 29.24 22.65
C LEU A 234 -12.33 30.29 23.04
N PRO A 235 -11.94 31.58 23.10
CA PRO A 235 -12.91 32.65 23.29
C PRO A 235 -13.90 32.69 22.12
N PRO A 236 -15.14 33.15 22.34
CA PRO A 236 -16.12 33.27 21.27
C PRO A 236 -15.55 34.14 20.15
N PRO A 237 -15.85 33.83 18.87
CA PRO A 237 -15.39 34.63 17.76
C PRO A 237 -15.86 36.07 17.94
N LYS A 238 -14.98 37.03 17.66
CA LYS A 238 -15.37 38.44 17.71
C LYS A 238 -16.53 38.66 16.76
N SER A 239 -17.66 39.13 17.29
CA SER A 239 -18.76 39.60 16.45
C SER A 239 -18.22 40.69 15.55
N ILE A 240 -18.26 40.49 14.24
CA ILE A 240 -18.07 41.57 13.30
C ILE A 240 -19.14 42.62 13.58
N SER A 241 -18.73 43.89 13.60
CA SER A 241 -19.67 45.00 13.64
C SER A 241 -20.55 44.95 12.40
N PRO A 242 -21.82 45.39 12.48
CA PRO A 242 -22.66 45.52 11.31
C PRO A 242 -21.94 46.35 10.23
N PRO A 243 -22.14 46.04 8.93
CA PRO A 243 -21.47 46.73 7.84
C PRO A 243 -21.68 48.23 7.93
N THR A 244 -20.61 48.99 7.74
CA THR A 244 -20.69 50.45 7.64
C THR A 244 -21.34 50.86 6.32
N GLU A 245 -21.93 52.05 6.24
CA GLU A 245 -22.52 52.56 4.99
C GLU A 245 -21.50 52.61 3.84
N SER A 246 -20.22 52.83 4.13
CA SER A 246 -19.12 52.78 3.15
C SER A 246 -18.90 51.38 2.59
N GLU A 247 -18.92 50.36 3.44
CA GLU A 247 -18.78 48.96 3.04
C GLU A 247 -20.02 48.50 2.26
N LEU A 248 -21.22 48.92 2.67
CA LEU A 248 -22.45 48.67 1.91
C LEU A 248 -22.41 49.33 0.53
N LYS A 249 -21.91 50.56 0.44
CA LYS A 249 -21.71 51.23 -0.85
C LYS A 249 -20.69 50.49 -1.73
N GLN A 250 -19.59 50.04 -1.16
CA GLN A 250 -18.57 49.26 -1.87
C GLN A 250 -19.12 47.91 -2.34
N VAL A 251 -19.89 47.21 -1.50
CA VAL A 251 -20.56 45.97 -1.88
C VAL A 251 -21.59 46.24 -2.97
N SER A 252 -22.39 47.31 -2.85
CA SER A 252 -23.37 47.68 -3.87
C SER A 252 -22.73 48.05 -5.21
N SER A 253 -21.55 48.69 -5.20
CA SER A 253 -20.84 49.04 -6.44
C SER A 253 -20.21 47.81 -7.10
N VAL A 254 -19.64 46.89 -6.33
CA VAL A 254 -19.13 45.60 -6.84
C VAL A 254 -20.28 44.74 -7.37
N ILE A 255 -21.41 44.71 -6.68
CA ILE A 255 -22.60 43.98 -7.14
C ILE A 255 -23.14 44.62 -8.43
N ALA A 256 -23.24 45.95 -8.50
CA ALA A 256 -23.66 46.66 -9.71
C ALA A 256 -22.71 46.44 -10.89
N SER A 257 -21.39 46.38 -10.64
CA SER A 257 -20.38 46.14 -11.68
C SER A 257 -20.38 44.71 -12.22
N HIS A 258 -21.01 43.76 -11.53
CA HIS A 258 -21.11 42.36 -11.95
C HIS A 258 -22.55 41.92 -12.30
N LEU A 259 -23.56 42.69 -11.90
CA LEU A 259 -24.97 42.51 -12.31
C LEU A 259 -25.24 43.14 -13.68
N GLY A 260 -24.47 44.14 -14.08
CA GLY A 260 -24.43 44.66 -15.45
C GLY A 260 -23.64 43.73 -16.36
N GLY A 261 -24.15 42.52 -16.60
CA GLY A 261 -23.78 41.75 -17.77
C GLY A 261 -24.33 42.45 -19.02
N GLU A 262 -23.61 43.45 -19.50
CA GLU A 262 -23.71 44.04 -20.84
C GLU A 262 -22.26 43.96 -21.39
N GLU A 263 -21.91 43.33 -22.52
CA GLU A 263 -22.65 42.97 -23.74
C GLU A 263 -21.97 41.73 -24.38
N GLU A 264 -22.74 40.68 -24.68
CA GLU A 264 -22.53 39.80 -25.86
C GLU A 264 -23.66 40.07 -26.85
#